data_AF-A0A853KWF0-F1
#
_entry.id   AF-A0A853KWF0-F1
#
_cell.length_a   1.000
_cell.length_b   1.000
_cell.length_c   1.000
_cell.angle_alpha   90.00
_cell.angle_beta   90.00
_cell.angle_gamma   90.00
#
_symmetry.space_group_name_H-M   'P 1'
#
loop_
_entity.id
_entity.type
_entity.pdbx_description
1 polymer ?
#
loop_
_entity_poly.entity_id
_entity_poly.type
_entity_poly.pdbx_seq_one_letter_code
_entity_poly.pdbx_strand_id
1 'polypeptide(L)'
;MTDVEAALMKLALALNSSINESSAFSIWLRDLLTSDIFLTGIFTLLSGLSGAYFGAKLQRDTTERHTLKKELLSEIRTTQILMSFAFNALNKSWSVKRQNIAPTLSRYYLAKQRFQCEVAAGIKPAVFQVSMDSIQGINLESEAILANISQNINATPLLVASAVATRQSEAAFNDTNSKINKFFDKWSENLERPTPMNYFSIEMPGSPKDSRFSDLQRNIELYTDDCVYFSYVLCEEAHQHLSNLIKAYEKKFGKDDTPKLTTYDASAISESYQFPDKAQYEKWFSGFQTEPY
;
A
#
# COMPACT_ATOMS: atom_id res chain seq x y z
N MET A 1 -56.96 -8.29 -3.73
CA MET A 1 -57.24 -6.85 -3.78
C MET A 1 -56.14 -6.17 -3.00
N THR A 2 -55.24 -5.44 -3.66
CA THR A 2 -54.09 -4.81 -2.96
C THR A 2 -54.59 -3.67 -2.05
N ASP A 3 -53.90 -3.34 -0.96
CA ASP A 3 -54.29 -2.22 -0.06
C ASP A 3 -54.52 -0.91 -0.82
N VAL A 4 -53.87 -0.76 -1.98
CA VAL A 4 -54.03 0.36 -2.92
C VAL A 4 -55.41 0.37 -3.58
N GLU A 5 -55.95 -0.78 -3.99
CA GLU A 5 -57.30 -0.87 -4.57
C GLU A 5 -58.37 -0.51 -3.54
N ALA A 6 -58.22 -0.96 -2.29
CA ALA A 6 -59.13 -0.61 -1.20
C ALA A 6 -59.05 0.89 -0.83
N ALA A 7 -57.85 1.49 -0.89
CA ALA A 7 -57.65 2.92 -0.65
C ALA A 7 -58.24 3.79 -1.78
N LEU A 8 -58.07 3.40 -3.04
CA LEU A 8 -58.65 4.09 -4.19
C LEU A 8 -60.17 3.99 -4.21
N MET A 9 -60.72 2.83 -3.85
CA MET A 9 -62.17 2.66 -3.74
C MET A 9 -62.75 3.53 -2.63
N LYS A 10 -62.05 3.66 -1.49
CA LYS A 10 -62.42 4.59 -0.41
C LYS A 10 -62.30 6.06 -0.83
N LEU A 11 -61.27 6.44 -1.59
CA LEU A 11 -61.09 7.80 -2.09
C LEU A 11 -62.17 8.18 -3.12
N ALA A 12 -62.50 7.26 -4.03
CA ALA A 12 -63.58 7.43 -5.01
C ALA A 12 -64.95 7.54 -4.32
N LEU A 13 -65.21 6.72 -3.31
CA LEU A 13 -66.42 6.81 -2.48
C LEU A 13 -66.49 8.12 -1.69
N ALA A 14 -65.37 8.58 -1.13
CA ALA A 14 -65.29 9.84 -0.40
C ALA A 14 -65.53 11.06 -1.32
N LEU A 15 -64.90 11.08 -2.50
CA LEU A 15 -65.12 12.12 -3.51
C LEU A 15 -66.56 12.11 -4.03
N ASN A 16 -67.15 10.94 -4.26
CA ASN A 16 -68.56 10.82 -4.66
C ASN A 16 -69.52 11.33 -3.58
N SER A 17 -69.17 11.22 -2.29
CA SER A 17 -69.99 11.73 -1.18
C SER A 17 -69.91 13.25 -0.97
N SER A 18 -68.92 13.94 -1.54
CA SER A 18 -68.74 15.39 -1.37
C SER A 18 -69.27 16.24 -2.53
N ILE A 19 -69.82 15.60 -3.57
CA ILE A 19 -70.35 16.28 -4.75
C ILE A 19 -71.81 16.65 -4.50
N ASN A 20 -72.12 17.94 -4.44
CA ASN A 20 -73.46 18.47 -4.16
C ASN A 20 -74.37 18.33 -5.40
N GLU A 21 -75.56 17.72 -5.24
CA GLU A 21 -76.36 17.09 -6.32
C GLU A 21 -77.04 18.04 -7.33
N SER A 22 -76.86 19.36 -7.25
CA SER A 22 -77.75 20.31 -7.94
C SER A 22 -77.18 20.97 -9.21
N SER A 23 -76.01 20.57 -9.71
CA SER A 23 -75.43 21.17 -10.93
C SER A 23 -75.19 20.16 -12.05
N ALA A 24 -75.40 20.55 -13.32
CA ALA A 24 -75.09 19.70 -14.47
C ALA A 24 -73.60 19.25 -14.49
N PHE A 25 -72.72 20.06 -13.91
CA PHE A 25 -71.32 19.73 -13.70
C PHE A 25 -71.13 18.55 -12.73
N SER A 26 -71.91 18.48 -11.65
CA SER A 26 -71.84 17.39 -10.68
C SER A 26 -72.23 16.03 -11.27
N ILE A 27 -73.24 16.00 -12.15
CA ILE A 27 -73.70 14.78 -12.84
C ILE A 27 -72.66 14.33 -13.87
N TRP A 28 -72.17 15.26 -14.70
CA TRP A 28 -71.11 14.98 -15.67
C TRP A 28 -69.81 14.48 -15.00
N LEU A 29 -69.43 15.09 -13.87
CA LEU A 29 -68.26 14.68 -13.10
C LEU A 29 -68.45 13.27 -12.51
N ARG A 30 -69.66 12.96 -12.03
CA ARG A 30 -69.99 11.63 -11.52
C ARG A 30 -69.92 10.58 -12.62
N ASP A 31 -70.48 10.84 -13.80
CA ASP A 31 -70.41 9.95 -14.97
C ASP A 31 -68.98 9.77 -15.49
N LEU A 32 -68.15 10.82 -15.41
CA LEU A 32 -66.74 10.73 -15.75
C LEU A 32 -65.98 9.83 -14.76
N LEU A 33 -66.21 10.03 -13.46
CA LEU A 33 -65.55 9.29 -12.38
C LEU A 33 -65.99 7.81 -12.29
N THR A 34 -67.23 7.50 -12.72
CA THR A 34 -67.74 6.12 -12.78
C THR A 34 -67.49 5.45 -14.12
N SER A 35 -67.06 6.20 -15.15
CA SER A 35 -66.79 5.60 -16.47
C SER A 35 -65.66 4.57 -16.37
N ASP A 36 -65.88 3.41 -16.98
CA ASP A 36 -64.87 2.34 -17.07
C ASP A 36 -63.57 2.84 -17.71
N ILE A 37 -63.65 3.83 -18.60
CA ILE A 37 -62.50 4.47 -19.27
C ILE A 37 -61.63 5.24 -18.27
N PHE A 38 -62.23 5.98 -17.34
CA PHE A 38 -61.51 6.75 -16.34
C PHE A 38 -60.85 5.85 -15.29
N LEU A 39 -61.58 4.83 -14.81
CA LEU A 39 -61.03 3.83 -13.88
C LEU A 39 -59.89 3.05 -14.54
N THR A 40 -60.07 2.56 -15.77
CA THR A 40 -59.02 1.87 -16.53
C THR A 40 -57.82 2.79 -16.78
N GLY A 41 -58.07 4.08 -17.07
CA GLY A 41 -57.03 5.11 -17.23
C GLY A 41 -56.19 5.31 -15.97
N ILE A 42 -56.83 5.47 -14.80
CA ILE A 42 -56.16 5.59 -13.50
C ILE A 42 -55.38 4.31 -13.16
N PHE A 43 -55.97 3.13 -13.35
CA PHE A 43 -55.28 1.88 -13.12
C PHE A 43 -54.05 1.73 -14.01
N THR A 44 -54.15 2.09 -15.29
CA THR A 44 -53.02 2.05 -16.24
C THR A 44 -51.91 3.04 -15.86
N LEU A 45 -52.28 4.24 -15.38
CA LEU A 45 -51.35 5.27 -14.90
C LEU A 45 -50.65 4.84 -13.61
N LEU A 46 -51.38 4.26 -12.66
CA LEU A 46 -50.83 3.76 -11.40
C LEU A 46 -50.00 2.48 -11.59
N SER A 47 -50.41 1.58 -12.49
CA SER A 47 -49.60 0.41 -12.87
C SER A 47 -48.33 0.84 -13.63
N GLY A 48 -48.42 1.89 -14.46
CA GLY A 48 -47.26 2.47 -15.14
C GLY A 48 -46.29 3.15 -14.18
N LEU A 49 -46.78 3.92 -13.19
CA LEU A 49 -45.97 4.60 -12.18
C LEU A 49 -45.34 3.61 -11.19
N SER A 50 -46.08 2.58 -10.76
CA SER A 50 -45.53 1.53 -9.90
C SER A 50 -44.51 0.67 -10.65
N GLY A 51 -44.78 0.29 -11.90
CA GLY A 51 -43.81 -0.38 -12.78
C GLY A 51 -42.54 0.44 -13.01
N ALA A 52 -42.65 1.76 -13.22
CA ALA A 52 -41.51 2.66 -13.37
C ALA A 52 -40.72 2.85 -12.07
N TYR A 53 -41.38 2.95 -10.91
CA TYR A 53 -40.71 3.04 -9.61
C TYR A 53 -39.95 1.76 -9.26
N PHE A 54 -40.59 0.59 -9.41
CA PHE A 54 -39.92 -0.71 -9.20
C PHE A 54 -38.81 -0.93 -10.23
N GLY A 55 -39.04 -0.57 -11.50
CA GLY A 55 -38.03 -0.62 -12.56
C GLY A 55 -36.81 0.27 -12.24
N ALA A 56 -37.03 1.52 -11.80
CA ALA A 56 -35.97 2.44 -11.43
C ALA A 56 -35.20 1.98 -10.18
N LYS A 57 -35.89 1.39 -9.19
CA LYS A 57 -35.24 0.82 -8.01
C LYS A 57 -34.39 -0.39 -8.37
N LEU A 58 -34.93 -1.33 -9.17
CA LEU A 58 -34.17 -2.49 -9.64
C LEU A 58 -32.98 -2.08 -10.52
N GLN A 59 -33.14 -1.05 -11.36
CA GLN A 59 -32.05 -0.50 -12.15
C GLN A 59 -30.98 0.17 -11.28
N ARG A 60 -31.37 0.87 -10.19
CA ARG A 60 -30.41 1.42 -9.22
C ARG A 60 -29.67 0.32 -8.48
N ASP A 61 -30.38 -0.65 -7.91
CA ASP A 61 -29.77 -1.76 -7.16
C ASP A 61 -28.83 -2.60 -8.05
N THR A 62 -29.21 -2.86 -9.30
CA THR A 62 -28.35 -3.58 -10.25
C THR A 62 -27.14 -2.74 -10.68
N THR A 63 -27.33 -1.45 -10.94
CA THR A 63 -26.24 -0.53 -11.30
C THR A 63 -25.25 -0.38 -10.14
N GLU A 64 -25.73 -0.16 -8.92
CA GLU A 64 -24.89 -0.07 -7.71
C GLU A 64 -24.10 -1.36 -7.50
N ARG A 65 -24.75 -2.51 -7.64
CA ARG A 65 -24.09 -3.82 -7.52
C ARG A 65 -23.01 -4.02 -8.59
N HIS A 66 -23.27 -3.62 -9.84
CA HIS A 66 -22.29 -3.70 -10.92
C HIS A 66 -21.12 -2.73 -10.72
N THR A 67 -21.39 -1.50 -10.28
CA THR A 67 -20.36 -0.51 -9.96
C THR A 67 -19.47 -1.00 -8.83
N LEU A 68 -20.05 -1.45 -7.73
CA LEU A 68 -19.30 -2.01 -6.60
C LEU A 68 -18.45 -3.22 -7.01
N LYS A 69 -19.00 -4.12 -7.84
CA LYS A 69 -18.25 -5.26 -8.37
C LYS A 69 -17.03 -4.79 -9.17
N LYS A 70 -17.22 -3.79 -10.04
CA LYS A 70 -16.15 -3.22 -10.87
C LYS A 70 -15.09 -2.53 -10.01
N GLU A 71 -15.48 -1.80 -8.98
CA GLU A 71 -14.58 -1.13 -8.03
C GLU A 71 -13.72 -2.15 -7.28
N LEU A 72 -14.33 -3.18 -6.67
CA LEU A 72 -13.58 -4.23 -5.97
C LEU A 72 -12.65 -5.00 -6.90
N LEU A 73 -13.08 -5.35 -8.11
CA LEU A 73 -12.22 -6.03 -9.09
C LEU A 73 -11.05 -5.15 -9.53
N SER A 74 -11.29 -3.84 -9.69
CA SER A 74 -10.25 -2.88 -10.00
C SER A 74 -9.23 -2.79 -8.86
N GLU A 75 -9.71 -2.68 -7.61
CA GLU A 75 -8.85 -2.60 -6.42
C GLU A 75 -8.04 -3.89 -6.21
N ILE A 76 -8.66 -5.06 -6.39
CA ILE A 76 -7.98 -6.37 -6.34
C ILE A 76 -6.83 -6.42 -7.36
N ARG A 77 -7.07 -6.01 -8.62
CA ARG A 77 -6.03 -6.00 -9.67
C ARG A 77 -4.90 -5.05 -9.34
N THR A 78 -5.21 -3.83 -8.90
CA THR A 78 -4.18 -2.86 -8.53
C THR A 78 -3.39 -3.32 -7.31
N THR A 79 -4.02 -3.97 -6.34
CA THR A 79 -3.33 -4.55 -5.18
C THR A 79 -2.42 -5.71 -5.58
N GLN A 80 -2.79 -6.54 -6.55
CA GLN A 80 -1.92 -7.58 -7.11
C GLN A 80 -0.68 -6.99 -7.81
N ILE A 81 -0.86 -5.88 -8.54
CA ILE A 81 0.25 -5.14 -9.17
C ILE A 81 1.17 -4.57 -8.08
N LEU A 82 0.60 -3.92 -7.06
CA LEU A 82 1.35 -3.40 -5.91
C LEU A 82 2.17 -4.50 -5.22
N MET A 83 1.55 -5.66 -4.96
CA MET A 83 2.21 -6.80 -4.35
C MET A 83 3.40 -7.29 -5.18
N SER A 84 3.29 -7.24 -6.52
CA SER A 84 4.39 -7.58 -7.43
C SER A 84 5.55 -6.58 -7.32
N PHE A 85 5.24 -5.28 -7.24
CA PHE A 85 6.27 -4.24 -7.02
C PHE A 85 6.93 -4.38 -5.64
N ALA A 86 6.14 -4.59 -4.59
CA ALA A 86 6.66 -4.79 -3.24
C ALA A 86 7.61 -6.00 -3.17
N PHE A 87 7.22 -7.12 -3.77
CA PHE A 87 8.06 -8.32 -3.81
C PHE A 87 9.34 -8.10 -4.63
N ASN A 88 9.27 -7.33 -5.72
CA ASN A 88 10.46 -6.95 -6.48
C ASN A 88 11.40 -6.06 -5.65
N ALA A 89 10.86 -5.06 -4.94
CA ALA A 89 11.62 -4.19 -4.04
C ALA A 89 12.31 -5.00 -2.92
N LEU A 90 11.60 -5.96 -2.32
CA LEU A 90 12.15 -6.87 -1.32
C LEU A 90 13.32 -7.68 -1.89
N ASN A 91 13.14 -8.33 -3.05
CA ASN A 91 14.19 -9.14 -3.67
C ASN A 91 15.42 -8.30 -4.07
N LYS A 92 15.22 -7.10 -4.64
CA LYS A 92 16.31 -6.19 -4.99
C LYS A 92 17.10 -5.78 -3.75
N SER A 93 16.42 -5.31 -2.71
CA SER A 93 17.04 -4.90 -1.44
C SER A 93 17.81 -6.06 -0.80
N TRP A 94 17.20 -7.24 -0.78
CA TRP A 94 17.82 -8.45 -0.25
C TRP A 94 19.05 -8.88 -1.03
N SER A 95 18.98 -8.85 -2.36
CA SER A 95 20.11 -9.20 -3.23
C SER A 95 21.29 -8.28 -2.98
N VAL A 96 21.05 -6.97 -2.88
CA VAL A 96 22.10 -5.96 -2.63
C VAL A 96 22.71 -6.16 -1.24
N LYS A 97 21.90 -6.41 -0.22
CA LYS A 97 22.39 -6.73 1.13
C LYS A 97 23.34 -7.92 1.10
N ARG A 98 22.89 -9.03 0.52
CA ARG A 98 23.62 -10.31 0.55
C ARG A 98 24.86 -10.31 -0.34
N GLN A 99 24.77 -9.75 -1.55
CA GLN A 99 25.83 -9.86 -2.56
C GLN A 99 26.87 -8.74 -2.43
N ASN A 100 26.48 -7.54 -1.98
CA ASN A 100 27.35 -6.36 -2.00
C ASN A 100 27.66 -5.83 -0.61
N ILE A 101 26.64 -5.53 0.19
CA ILE A 101 26.82 -4.82 1.47
C ILE A 101 27.47 -5.71 2.51
N ALA A 102 26.89 -6.89 2.80
CA ALA A 102 27.39 -7.77 3.86
C ALA A 102 28.85 -8.21 3.64
N PRO A 103 29.29 -8.64 2.43
CA PRO A 103 30.68 -9.00 2.20
C PRO A 103 31.64 -7.80 2.30
N THR A 104 31.20 -6.60 1.91
CA THR A 104 32.01 -5.38 1.96
C THR A 104 32.21 -4.91 3.40
N LEU A 105 31.14 -4.86 4.19
CA LEU A 105 31.20 -4.52 5.60
C LEU A 105 31.98 -5.54 6.41
N SER A 106 31.81 -6.84 6.13
CA SER A 106 32.59 -7.89 6.79
C SER A 106 34.10 -7.70 6.58
N ARG A 107 34.52 -7.38 5.35
CA ARG A 107 35.93 -7.06 5.05
C ARG A 107 36.39 -5.79 5.75
N TYR A 108 35.55 -4.74 5.76
CA TYR A 108 35.84 -3.49 6.44
C TYR A 108 36.05 -3.67 7.95
N TYR A 109 35.11 -4.32 8.64
CA TYR A 109 35.19 -4.53 10.08
C TYR A 109 36.32 -5.48 10.48
N LEU A 110 36.58 -6.52 9.69
CA LEU A 110 37.72 -7.41 9.91
C LEU A 110 39.05 -6.67 9.75
N ALA A 111 39.18 -5.82 8.73
CA ALA A 111 40.37 -4.99 8.54
C ALA A 111 40.55 -3.97 9.67
N LYS A 112 39.45 -3.34 10.12
CA LYS A 112 39.44 -2.44 11.27
C LYS A 112 39.92 -3.14 12.54
N GLN A 113 39.39 -4.32 12.83
CA GLN A 113 39.78 -5.11 14.01
C GLN A 113 41.26 -5.50 13.96
N ARG A 114 41.74 -6.00 12.82
CA ARG A 114 43.16 -6.36 12.64
C ARG A 114 44.07 -5.16 12.90
N PHE A 115 43.74 -4.01 12.30
CA PHE A 115 44.51 -2.78 12.49
C PHE A 115 44.52 -2.34 13.96
N GLN A 116 43.39 -2.43 14.66
CA GLN A 116 43.32 -2.13 16.10
C GLN A 116 44.22 -3.07 16.93
N CYS A 117 44.26 -4.36 16.60
CA CYS A 117 45.14 -5.33 17.27
C CYS A 117 46.62 -5.03 17.01
N GLU A 118 47.01 -4.67 15.77
CA GLU A 118 48.39 -4.31 15.42
C GLU A 118 48.85 -3.05 16.17
N VAL A 119 48.01 -2.01 16.19
CA VAL A 119 48.29 -0.77 16.93
C VAL A 119 48.42 -1.05 18.43
N ALA A 120 47.53 -1.86 19.01
CA ALA A 120 47.60 -2.23 20.42
C ALA A 120 48.86 -3.05 20.77
N ALA A 121 49.36 -3.85 19.82
CA ALA A 121 50.60 -4.61 19.95
C ALA A 121 51.87 -3.78 19.71
N GLY A 122 51.75 -2.50 19.33
CA GLY A 122 52.89 -1.65 18.95
C GLY A 122 53.55 -2.08 17.64
N ILE A 123 52.88 -2.91 16.84
CA ILE A 123 53.38 -3.38 15.55
C ILE A 123 53.03 -2.32 14.50
N LYS A 124 54.02 -1.91 13.71
CA LYS A 124 53.78 -1.03 12.56
C LYS A 124 52.96 -1.82 11.52
N PRO A 125 51.75 -1.37 11.15
CA PRO A 125 50.92 -2.07 10.17
C PRO A 125 51.66 -2.26 8.84
N ALA A 126 51.72 -3.50 8.35
CA ALA A 126 52.61 -3.86 7.25
C ALA A 126 52.15 -3.28 5.90
N VAL A 127 50.85 -3.24 5.63
CA VAL A 127 50.26 -2.63 4.42
C VAL A 127 48.83 -2.18 4.73
N PHE A 128 48.51 -0.92 4.45
CA PHE A 128 47.13 -0.43 4.46
C PHE A 128 46.56 -0.50 3.05
N GLN A 129 45.58 -1.37 2.83
CA GLN A 129 44.86 -1.48 1.57
C GLN A 129 43.41 -1.06 1.77
N VAL A 130 42.95 -0.13 0.94
CA VAL A 130 41.57 0.32 0.91
C VAL A 130 40.79 -0.51 -0.10
N SER A 131 39.71 -1.15 0.34
CA SER A 131 38.72 -1.74 -0.57
C SER A 131 37.84 -0.61 -1.08
N MET A 132 37.94 -0.30 -2.39
CA MET A 132 37.11 0.71 -3.06
C MET A 132 36.07 0.03 -3.95
N ASP A 133 35.26 -0.84 -3.34
CA ASP A 133 34.18 -1.51 -4.05
C ASP A 133 33.01 -0.55 -4.20
N SER A 134 32.88 0.09 -5.36
CA SER A 134 31.73 0.95 -5.64
C SER A 134 30.47 0.09 -5.75
N ILE A 135 29.47 0.44 -4.95
CA ILE A 135 28.15 -0.21 -4.97
C ILE A 135 27.26 0.64 -5.87
N GLN A 136 26.46 0.01 -6.72
CA GLN A 136 25.45 0.72 -7.50
C GLN A 136 24.26 1.11 -6.61
N GLY A 137 23.65 2.25 -6.89
CA GLY A 137 22.40 2.63 -6.25
C GLY A 137 21.30 1.60 -6.51
N ILE A 138 20.31 1.56 -5.63
CA ILE A 138 19.13 0.71 -5.78
C ILE A 138 17.96 1.52 -6.32
N ASN A 139 17.16 0.91 -7.19
CA ASN A 139 15.88 1.44 -7.63
C ASN A 139 14.76 0.45 -7.28
N LEU A 140 14.02 0.76 -6.23
CA LEU A 140 12.92 -0.03 -5.69
C LEU A 140 11.57 0.32 -6.32
N GLU A 141 11.54 1.24 -7.28
CA GLU A 141 10.31 1.73 -7.92
C GLU A 141 9.32 2.33 -6.90
N SER A 142 9.84 2.92 -5.83
CA SER A 142 9.03 3.42 -4.70
C SER A 142 8.05 4.52 -5.09
N GLU A 143 8.33 5.28 -6.15
CA GLU A 143 7.39 6.26 -6.72
C GLU A 143 6.17 5.58 -7.34
N ALA A 144 6.39 4.49 -8.10
CA ALA A 144 5.30 3.72 -8.70
C ALA A 144 4.46 3.03 -7.62
N ILE A 145 5.10 2.51 -6.57
CA ILE A 145 4.41 1.94 -5.40
C ILE A 145 3.46 2.97 -4.76
N LEU A 146 3.96 4.16 -4.44
CA LEU A 146 3.15 5.23 -3.83
C LEU A 146 2.04 5.75 -4.75
N ALA A 147 2.31 5.84 -6.06
CA ALA A 147 1.29 6.22 -7.03
C ALA A 147 0.15 5.19 -7.09
N ASN A 148 0.46 3.90 -7.07
CA ASN A 148 -0.54 2.84 -7.05
C ASN A 148 -1.40 2.88 -5.78
N ILE A 149 -0.77 3.07 -4.62
CA ILE A 149 -1.46 3.17 -3.32
C ILE A 149 -2.38 4.39 -3.29
N SER A 150 -1.90 5.57 -3.66
CA SER A 150 -2.65 6.83 -3.52
C SER A 150 -3.84 6.96 -4.47
N GLN A 151 -3.80 6.33 -5.65
CA GLN A 151 -4.81 6.54 -6.68
C GLN A 151 -5.89 5.46 -6.70
N ASN A 152 -5.57 4.23 -6.32
CA ASN A 152 -6.36 3.07 -6.74
C ASN A 152 -6.68 2.08 -5.60
N ILE A 153 -6.19 2.33 -4.38
CA ILE A 153 -6.31 1.39 -3.27
C ILE A 153 -6.84 2.13 -2.04
N ASN A 154 -7.87 1.56 -1.40
CA ASN A 154 -8.33 2.01 -0.10
C ASN A 154 -7.38 1.48 0.97
N ALA A 155 -6.16 2.00 0.97
CA ALA A 155 -5.04 1.44 1.71
C ALA A 155 -5.18 1.63 3.23
N THR A 156 -4.72 0.63 3.99
CA THR A 156 -4.57 0.76 5.44
C THR A 156 -3.47 1.79 5.76
N PRO A 157 -3.53 2.47 6.92
CA PRO A 157 -2.47 3.39 7.32
C PRO A 157 -1.07 2.76 7.33
N LEU A 158 -1.00 1.48 7.73
CA LEU A 158 0.25 0.72 7.80
C LEU A 158 0.80 0.38 6.40
N LEU A 159 -0.08 0.07 5.43
CA LEU A 159 0.30 -0.14 4.03
C LEU A 159 0.90 1.14 3.42
N VAL A 160 0.27 2.31 3.66
CA VAL A 160 0.79 3.60 3.20
C VAL A 160 2.13 3.91 3.87
N ALA A 161 2.21 3.74 5.19
CA ALA A 161 3.41 4.09 5.94
C ALA A 161 4.61 3.21 5.60
N SER A 162 4.41 1.91 5.38
CA SER A 162 5.47 0.99 4.93
C SER A 162 6.00 1.34 3.54
N ALA A 163 5.13 1.75 2.61
CA ALA A 163 5.55 2.26 1.30
C ALA A 163 6.36 3.56 1.39
N VAL A 164 5.95 4.49 2.26
CA VAL A 164 6.69 5.74 2.51
C VAL A 164 8.05 5.45 3.14
N ALA A 165 8.09 4.56 4.15
CA ALA A 165 9.33 4.14 4.79
C ALA A 165 10.28 3.49 3.78
N THR A 166 9.77 2.60 2.92
CA THR A 166 10.55 1.99 1.83
C THR A 166 11.19 3.04 0.91
N ARG A 167 10.43 4.07 0.51
CA ARG A 167 10.96 5.20 -0.29
C ARG A 167 12.04 5.98 0.45
N GLN A 168 11.82 6.26 1.74
CA GLN A 168 12.77 7.01 2.56
C GLN A 168 14.09 6.25 2.72
N SER A 169 14.01 4.94 2.98
CA SER A 169 15.17 4.05 3.08
C SER A 169 15.93 3.96 1.77
N GLU A 170 15.23 3.85 0.63
CA GLU A 170 15.86 3.88 -0.70
C GLU A 170 16.64 5.18 -0.93
N ALA A 171 16.02 6.33 -0.65
CA ALA A 171 16.66 7.63 -0.81
C ALA A 171 17.88 7.78 0.10
N ALA A 172 17.77 7.36 1.37
CA ALA A 172 18.84 7.41 2.36
C ALA A 172 20.02 6.48 1.99
N PHE A 173 19.72 5.28 1.50
CA PHE A 173 20.71 4.35 0.96
C PHE A 173 21.46 4.98 -0.23
N ASN A 174 20.73 5.52 -1.21
CA ASN A 174 21.33 6.07 -2.43
C ASN A 174 22.18 7.32 -2.14
N ASP A 175 21.74 8.20 -1.24
CA ASP A 175 22.53 9.35 -0.80
C ASP A 175 23.80 8.92 -0.05
N THR A 176 23.69 7.95 0.86
CA THR A 176 24.84 7.40 1.59
C THR A 176 25.85 6.75 0.64
N ASN A 177 25.37 5.95 -0.31
CA ASN A 177 26.19 5.32 -1.32
C ASN A 177 26.89 6.35 -2.24
N SER A 178 26.17 7.40 -2.64
CA SER A 178 26.76 8.53 -3.39
C SER A 178 27.90 9.20 -2.61
N LYS A 179 27.72 9.41 -1.31
CA LYS A 179 28.77 9.96 -0.43
C LYS A 179 29.98 9.04 -0.29
N ILE A 180 29.78 7.73 -0.19
CA ILE A 180 30.86 6.74 -0.19
C ILE A 180 31.66 6.80 -1.50
N ASN A 181 30.97 6.81 -2.64
CA ASN A 181 31.64 6.92 -3.95
C ASN A 181 32.45 8.21 -4.08
N LYS A 182 31.95 9.34 -3.57
CA LYS A 182 32.72 10.60 -3.52
C LYS A 182 34.00 10.51 -2.70
N PHE A 183 34.05 9.67 -1.65
CA PHE A 183 35.31 9.39 -0.95
C PHE A 183 36.26 8.60 -1.84
N PHE A 184 35.77 7.58 -2.53
CA PHE A 184 36.59 6.79 -3.46
C PHE A 184 37.16 7.63 -4.59
N ASP A 185 36.37 8.53 -5.18
CA ASP A 185 36.83 9.43 -6.23
C ASP A 185 38.01 10.29 -5.74
N LYS A 186 37.84 10.97 -4.59
CA LYS A 186 38.90 11.80 -3.98
C LYS A 186 40.17 11.00 -3.65
N TRP A 187 40.01 9.76 -3.22
CA TRP A 187 41.15 8.89 -2.88
C TRP A 187 41.87 8.41 -4.14
N SER A 188 41.13 8.10 -5.20
CA SER A 188 41.67 7.67 -6.49
C SER A 188 42.45 8.79 -7.20
N GLU A 189 41.98 10.04 -7.09
CA GLU A 189 42.60 11.23 -7.68
C GLU A 189 43.81 11.74 -6.86
N ASN A 190 44.19 11.05 -5.78
CA ASN A 190 45.21 11.48 -4.81
C ASN A 190 44.94 12.86 -4.17
N LEU A 191 43.71 13.37 -4.24
CA LEU A 191 43.33 14.64 -3.61
C LEU A 191 43.36 14.54 -2.08
N GLU A 192 42.98 13.37 -1.54
CA GLU A 192 42.95 13.09 -0.11
C GLU A 192 43.39 11.64 0.10
N ARG A 193 44.66 11.37 0.43
CA ARG A 193 45.08 9.97 0.64
C ARG A 193 44.43 9.43 1.93
N PRO A 194 43.68 8.32 1.86
CA PRO A 194 43.08 7.75 3.06
C PRO A 194 44.19 7.30 4.01
N THR A 195 44.16 7.81 5.23
CA THR A 195 44.94 7.24 6.33
C THR A 195 44.14 6.12 6.99
N PRO A 196 44.78 5.11 7.57
CA PRO A 196 44.07 4.09 8.33
C PRO A 196 43.21 4.69 9.46
N MET A 197 43.68 5.78 10.07
CA MET A 197 42.99 6.46 11.16
C MET A 197 41.67 7.07 10.70
N ASN A 198 41.66 7.75 9.55
CA ASN A 198 40.45 8.37 8.99
C ASN A 198 39.50 7.31 8.39
N TYR A 199 40.07 6.27 7.76
CA TYR A 199 39.29 5.20 7.14
C TYR A 199 38.54 4.34 8.18
N PHE A 200 39.21 4.00 9.29
CA PHE A 200 38.63 3.20 10.37
C PHE A 200 38.06 4.03 11.52
N SER A 201 38.27 5.34 11.49
CA SER A 201 37.86 6.30 12.53
C SER A 201 38.43 5.96 13.91
N ILE A 202 39.73 5.67 13.93
CA ILE A 202 40.49 5.31 15.13
C ILE A 202 41.22 6.56 15.63
N GLU A 203 41.15 6.82 16.93
CA GLU A 203 41.86 7.92 17.56
C GLU A 203 43.31 7.52 17.85
N MET A 204 44.27 8.37 17.46
CA MET A 204 45.67 8.28 17.90
C MET A 204 46.10 9.61 18.54
N PRO A 205 47.06 9.57 19.48
CA PRO A 205 47.62 10.78 20.05
C PRO A 205 48.13 11.74 18.96
N GLY A 206 47.59 12.96 18.91
CA GLY A 206 48.00 13.99 17.97
C GLY A 206 47.36 13.94 16.57
N SER A 207 46.42 13.04 16.30
CA SER A 207 45.68 12.98 15.03
C SER A 207 44.21 13.34 15.22
N PRO A 208 43.65 14.27 14.41
CA PRO A 208 42.22 14.57 14.47
C PRO A 208 41.39 13.37 14.00
N LYS A 209 40.35 13.04 14.76
CA LYS A 209 39.43 11.96 14.42
C LYS A 209 38.51 12.40 13.29
N ASP A 210 38.54 11.68 12.18
CA ASP A 210 37.52 11.75 11.14
C ASP A 210 36.64 10.51 11.18
N SER A 211 35.37 10.68 11.57
CA SER A 211 34.39 9.58 11.62
C SER A 211 33.57 9.43 10.35
N ARG A 212 33.67 10.38 9.40
CA ARG A 212 32.71 10.51 8.29
C ARG A 212 32.58 9.23 7.47
N PHE A 213 33.71 8.61 7.10
CA PHE A 213 33.67 7.39 6.31
C PHE A 213 33.14 6.18 7.10
N SER A 214 33.59 5.96 8.34
CA SER A 214 33.07 4.87 9.19
C SER A 214 31.58 5.04 9.49
N ASP A 215 31.11 6.27 9.66
CA ASP A 215 29.69 6.57 9.87
C ASP A 215 28.88 6.22 8.62
N LEU A 216 29.39 6.51 7.43
CA LEU A 216 28.75 6.11 6.17
C LEU A 216 28.69 4.58 6.02
N GLN A 217 29.73 3.85 6.42
CA GLN A 217 29.73 2.37 6.41
C GLN A 217 28.66 1.79 7.35
N ARG A 218 28.48 2.37 8.54
CA ARG A 218 27.39 1.96 9.44
C ARG A 218 26.02 2.35 8.87
N ASN A 219 25.88 3.55 8.31
CA ASN A 219 24.61 4.02 7.79
C ASN A 219 24.15 3.22 6.57
N ILE A 220 25.08 2.78 5.69
CA ILE A 220 24.69 1.96 4.54
C ILE A 220 24.15 0.60 4.98
N GLU A 221 24.69 0.02 6.06
CA GLU A 221 24.13 -1.18 6.68
C GLU A 221 22.68 -0.94 7.14
N LEU A 222 22.49 0.08 7.97
CA LEU A 222 21.19 0.45 8.54
C LEU A 222 20.14 0.70 7.44
N TYR A 223 20.46 1.52 6.44
CA TYR A 223 19.49 1.83 5.39
C TYR A 223 19.23 0.65 4.44
N THR A 224 20.19 -0.25 4.27
CA THR A 224 19.94 -1.51 3.54
C THR A 224 18.99 -2.40 4.32
N ASP A 225 19.15 -2.47 5.64
CA ASP A 225 18.29 -3.22 6.54
C ASP A 225 16.87 -2.65 6.53
N ASP A 226 16.73 -1.33 6.59
CA ASP A 226 15.45 -0.65 6.48
C ASP A 226 14.77 -0.93 5.13
N CYS A 227 15.51 -0.89 4.02
CA CYS A 227 14.98 -1.24 2.69
C CYS A 227 14.44 -2.67 2.66
N VAL A 228 15.17 -3.64 3.21
CA VAL A 228 14.72 -5.04 3.29
C VAL A 228 13.48 -5.15 4.18
N TYR A 229 13.54 -4.56 5.37
CA TYR A 229 12.49 -4.68 6.38
C TYR A 229 11.18 -4.05 5.92
N PHE A 230 11.21 -2.78 5.50
CA PHE A 230 9.98 -2.09 5.08
C PHE A 230 9.41 -2.62 3.77
N SER A 231 10.25 -3.12 2.85
CA SER A 231 9.74 -3.83 1.67
C SER A 231 9.04 -5.14 2.04
N TYR A 232 9.54 -5.86 3.06
CA TYR A 232 8.89 -7.06 3.59
C TYR A 232 7.54 -6.72 4.25
N VAL A 233 7.50 -5.72 5.11
CA VAL A 233 6.25 -5.25 5.74
C VAL A 233 5.25 -4.79 4.69
N LEU A 234 5.70 -4.06 3.67
CA LEU A 234 4.86 -3.64 2.55
C LEU A 234 4.26 -4.84 1.79
N CYS A 235 5.05 -5.90 1.58
CA CYS A 235 4.54 -7.14 1.00
C CYS A 235 3.42 -7.73 1.88
N GLU A 236 3.69 -7.93 3.17
CA GLU A 236 2.75 -8.57 4.11
C GLU A 236 1.44 -7.77 4.20
N GLU A 237 1.52 -6.45 4.32
CA GLU A 237 0.36 -5.57 4.35
C GLU A 237 -0.43 -5.60 3.03
N ALA A 238 0.25 -5.61 1.88
CA ALA A 238 -0.41 -5.73 0.58
C ALA A 238 -1.12 -7.09 0.42
N HIS A 239 -0.51 -8.16 0.93
CA HIS A 239 -1.11 -9.50 0.95
C HIS A 239 -2.33 -9.56 1.84
N GLN A 240 -2.24 -9.02 3.06
CA GLN A 240 -3.35 -8.97 3.99
C GLN A 240 -4.51 -8.13 3.44
N HIS A 241 -4.21 -6.98 2.82
CA HIS A 241 -5.21 -6.14 2.15
C HIS A 241 -5.92 -6.90 1.01
N LEU A 242 -5.15 -7.55 0.14
CA LEU A 242 -5.69 -8.35 -0.96
C LEU A 242 -6.56 -9.51 -0.46
N SER A 243 -6.12 -10.21 0.59
CA SER A 243 -6.89 -11.29 1.24
C SER A 243 -8.24 -10.78 1.76
N ASN A 244 -8.25 -9.60 2.40
CA ASN A 244 -9.47 -8.96 2.88
C ASN A 244 -10.42 -8.55 1.73
N LEU A 245 -9.89 -7.98 0.64
CA LEU A 245 -10.67 -7.62 -0.54
C LEU A 245 -11.31 -8.85 -1.19
N ILE A 246 -10.56 -9.94 -1.32
CA ILE A 246 -11.08 -11.21 -1.87
C ILE A 246 -12.19 -11.76 -0.98
N LYS A 247 -12.01 -11.80 0.35
CA LYS A 247 -13.06 -12.23 1.29
C LYS A 247 -14.31 -11.35 1.20
N ALA A 248 -14.14 -10.04 1.08
CA ALA A 248 -15.24 -9.10 0.91
C ALA A 248 -15.98 -9.31 -0.42
N TYR A 249 -15.24 -9.57 -1.50
CA TYR A 249 -15.78 -9.91 -2.81
C TYR A 249 -16.57 -11.22 -2.77
N GLU A 250 -16.00 -12.29 -2.24
CA GLU A 250 -16.66 -13.60 -2.07
C GLU A 250 -17.96 -13.47 -1.28
N LYS A 251 -17.95 -12.70 -0.19
CA LYS A 251 -19.13 -12.47 0.66
C LYS A 251 -20.26 -11.78 -0.09
N LYS A 252 -19.96 -10.88 -1.03
CA LYS A 252 -20.97 -10.09 -1.77
C LYS A 252 -21.40 -10.72 -3.10
N PHE A 253 -20.51 -11.45 -3.77
CA PHE A 253 -20.72 -11.93 -5.15
C PHE A 253 -20.62 -13.45 -5.33
N GLY A 254 -20.21 -14.19 -4.28
CA GLY A 254 -20.02 -15.64 -4.33
C GLY A 254 -18.62 -16.05 -4.77
N LYS A 255 -18.28 -17.34 -4.56
CA LYS A 255 -16.94 -17.89 -4.79
C LYS A 255 -16.63 -18.18 -6.27
N ASP A 256 -17.65 -18.51 -7.06
CA ASP A 256 -17.47 -18.99 -8.44
C ASP A 256 -16.86 -17.95 -9.38
N ASP A 257 -17.01 -16.66 -9.06
CA ASP A 257 -16.50 -15.53 -9.86
C ASP A 257 -15.36 -14.77 -9.16
N THR A 258 -14.71 -15.42 -8.18
CA THR A 258 -13.66 -14.80 -7.39
C THR A 258 -12.32 -14.83 -8.14
N PRO A 259 -11.60 -13.69 -8.24
CA PRO A 259 -10.28 -13.66 -8.84
C PRO A 259 -9.30 -14.59 -8.11
N LYS A 260 -8.46 -15.30 -8.89
CA LYS A 260 -7.41 -16.14 -8.31
C LYS A 260 -6.39 -15.26 -7.57
N LEU A 261 -6.09 -15.66 -6.34
CA LEU A 261 -5.01 -15.07 -5.55
C LEU A 261 -3.67 -15.66 -6.01
N THR A 262 -2.80 -14.83 -6.57
CA THR A 262 -1.39 -15.17 -6.66
C THR A 262 -0.78 -15.01 -5.28
N THR A 263 -0.22 -16.07 -4.72
CA THR A 263 0.54 -15.98 -3.47
C THR A 263 2.02 -15.80 -3.80
N TYR A 264 2.73 -15.05 -2.96
CA TYR A 264 4.18 -15.05 -2.92
C TYR A 264 4.61 -15.66 -1.60
N ASP A 265 5.78 -16.28 -1.58
CA ASP A 265 6.37 -16.84 -0.38
C ASP A 265 7.64 -16.06 -0.06
N ALA A 266 7.59 -15.27 1.02
CA ALA A 266 8.72 -14.52 1.53
C ALA A 266 9.39 -15.19 2.75
N SER A 267 8.94 -16.40 3.15
CA SER A 267 9.47 -17.13 4.31
C SER A 267 10.97 -17.36 4.21
N ALA A 268 11.47 -17.74 3.03
CA ALA A 268 12.89 -17.95 2.79
C ALA A 268 13.76 -16.71 3.06
N ILE A 269 13.20 -15.49 2.91
CA ILE A 269 13.90 -14.24 3.21
C ILE A 269 13.80 -13.94 4.71
N SER A 270 12.63 -14.08 5.32
CA SER A 270 12.39 -13.74 6.72
C SER A 270 13.04 -14.71 7.71
N GLU A 271 13.27 -15.96 7.31
CA GLU A 271 13.95 -17.00 8.10
C GLU A 271 15.48 -16.95 7.97
N SER A 272 16.01 -16.14 7.05
CA SER A 272 17.46 -15.99 6.89
C SER A 272 18.06 -15.26 8.09
N TYR A 273 19.22 -15.71 8.57
CA TYR A 273 20.00 -15.04 9.61
C TYR A 273 20.44 -13.61 9.25
N GLN A 274 20.38 -13.24 7.96
CA GLN A 274 20.68 -11.89 7.49
C GLN A 274 19.43 -10.99 7.45
N PHE A 275 18.25 -11.50 7.83
CA PHE A 275 17.05 -10.67 7.92
C PHE A 275 17.20 -9.65 9.08
N PRO A 276 16.78 -8.38 8.90
CA PRO A 276 16.85 -7.37 9.96
C PRO A 276 16.06 -7.80 11.21
N ASP A 277 16.62 -7.53 12.38
CA ASP A 277 15.96 -7.88 13.65
C ASP A 277 14.67 -7.07 13.83
N LYS A 278 13.54 -7.77 13.98
CA LYS A 278 12.22 -7.16 14.17
C LYS A 278 12.18 -6.25 15.40
N ALA A 279 12.96 -6.55 16.44
CA ALA A 279 13.00 -5.75 17.67
C ALA A 279 13.44 -4.29 17.41
N GLN A 280 14.28 -4.06 16.39
CA GLN A 280 14.74 -2.71 16.04
C GLN A 280 13.61 -1.82 15.50
N TYR A 281 12.53 -2.42 15.00
CA TYR A 281 11.43 -1.72 14.35
C TYR A 281 10.17 -1.61 15.23
N GLU A 282 10.13 -2.25 16.40
CA GLU A 282 8.95 -2.23 17.30
C GLU A 282 8.46 -0.82 17.63
N LYS A 283 9.39 0.11 17.87
CA LYS A 283 9.06 1.51 18.13
C LYS A 283 8.36 2.17 16.95
N TRP A 284 8.72 1.82 15.72
CA TRP A 284 8.05 2.32 14.52
C TRP A 284 6.60 1.84 14.47
N PHE A 285 6.33 0.58 14.83
CA PHE A 285 4.97 0.03 14.92
C PHE A 285 4.12 0.62 16.05
N SER A 286 4.74 1.11 17.13
CA SER A 286 4.00 1.65 18.29
C SER A 286 3.08 2.83 17.94
N GLY A 287 3.30 3.48 16.79
CA GLY A 287 2.42 4.54 16.26
C GLY A 287 1.13 4.05 15.60
N PHE A 288 1.00 2.76 15.32
CA PHE A 288 -0.17 2.17 14.66
C PHE A 288 -1.02 1.41 15.66
N GLN A 289 -1.99 2.10 16.26
CA GLN A 289 -2.98 1.49 17.15
C GLN A 289 -4.22 1.09 16.34
N THR A 290 -4.62 -0.17 16.44
CA THR A 290 -5.89 -0.66 15.91
C THR A 290 -6.98 -0.48 16.96
N GLU A 291 -7.83 0.52 16.81
CA GLU A 291 -9.08 0.58 17.56
C GLU A 291 -10.18 -0.20 16.82
N PRO A 292 -11.03 -0.96 17.53
CA PRO A 292 -12.20 -1.58 16.92
C PRO A 292 -13.18 -0.48 16.48
N TYR A 293 -13.54 -0.53 15.19
CA TYR A 293 -14.56 0.33 14.58
C TYR A 293 -15.96 -0.28 14.70
#